data_AF-A0A956UFS3-F1
#
_entry.id   AF-A0A956UFS3-F1
#
_cell.length_a   1.000
_cell.length_b   1.000
_cell.length_c   1.000
_cell.angle_alpha   90.00
_cell.angle_beta   90.00
_cell.angle_gamma   90.00
#
_symmetry.space_group_name_H-M   'P 1'
#
loop_
_entity.id
_entity.type
_entity.pdbx_description
1 polymer ?
#
loop_
_entity_poly.entity_id
_entity_poly.type
_entity_poly.pdbx_seq_one_letter_code
_entity_poly.pdbx_strand_id
1 'polypeptide(L)' 'MDSSIIGLSLVIITIGAVLAWAVDIEVTGFDINVAGVILMVMGIVGLALSLLFWERLPVSATA' A
#
# COMPACT_ATOMS: atom_id res chain seq x y z
N MET A 1 -3.18 20.26 -15.09
CA MET A 1 -2.52 18.96 -14.91
C MET A 1 -1.97 18.94 -13.50
N ASP A 2 -2.79 18.40 -12.63
CA ASP A 2 -2.67 18.31 -11.18
C ASP A 2 -1.47 17.44 -10.80
N SER A 3 -0.41 18.10 -10.30
CA SER A 3 0.87 17.50 -9.94
C SER A 3 0.78 16.41 -8.85
N SER A 4 -0.38 16.25 -8.21
CA SER A 4 -0.68 15.30 -7.13
C SER A 4 -0.68 13.84 -7.57
N ILE A 5 -1.05 13.53 -8.82
CA ILE A 5 -1.11 12.14 -9.31
C ILE A 5 0.28 11.51 -9.33
N ILE A 6 1.32 12.29 -9.63
CA ILE A 6 2.71 11.82 -9.68
C ILE A 6 3.18 11.38 -8.28
N GLY A 7 2.78 12.09 -7.22
CA GLY A 7 3.11 11.73 -5.84
C GLY A 7 2.44 10.44 -5.38
N LEU A 8 1.17 10.23 -5.74
CA LEU A 8 0.44 9.01 -5.38
C LEU A 8 1.02 7.76 -6.07
N SER A 9 1.36 7.85 -7.35
CA SER A 9 2.01 6.77 -8.11
C SER A 9 3.33 6.34 -7.47
N LEU A 10 4.12 7.32 -7.01
CA LEU A 10 5.43 7.07 -6.41
C LEU A 10 5.29 6.32 -5.08
N VAL A 11 4.30 6.68 -4.25
CA VAL A 11 3.99 5.97 -3.00
C VAL A 11 3.56 4.53 -3.28
N ILE A 12 2.66 4.30 -4.25
CA ILE A 12 2.19 2.94 -4.60
C ILE A 12 3.32 2.07 -5.15
N ILE A 13 4.16 2.62 -6.03
CA ILE A 13 5.31 1.90 -6.59
C ILE A 13 6.33 1.57 -5.50
N THR A 14 6.60 2.51 -4.58
CA THR A 14 7.58 2.29 -3.50
C THR A 14 7.09 1.21 -2.54
N ILE A 15 5.82 1.24 -2.14
CA ILE A 15 5.23 0.20 -1.29
C ILE A 15 5.27 -1.15 -2.04
N GLY A 16 4.83 -1.21 -3.30
CA GLY A 16 4.83 -2.44 -4.09
C GLY A 16 6.23 -3.04 -4.30
N ALA A 17 7.24 -2.20 -4.53
CA ALA A 17 8.63 -2.62 -4.66
C ALA A 17 9.18 -3.18 -3.34
N VAL A 18 8.85 -2.57 -2.20
CA VAL A 18 9.20 -3.12 -0.88
C VAL A 18 8.52 -4.47 -0.68
N LEU A 19 7.25 -4.65 -1.06
CA LEU A 19 6.61 -5.97 -0.95
C LEU A 19 7.27 -7.04 -1.84
N ALA A 20 7.59 -6.70 -3.09
CA ALA A 20 8.15 -7.63 -4.05
C ALA A 20 9.61 -7.99 -3.76
N TRP A 21 10.41 -7.04 -3.29
CA TRP A 21 11.84 -7.24 -3.08
C TRP A 21 12.20 -7.55 -1.63
N ALA A 22 11.44 -7.09 -0.63
CA ALA A 22 11.73 -7.44 0.76
C ALA A 22 11.40 -8.91 1.10
N VAL A 23 10.56 -9.57 0.30
CA VAL A 23 10.24 -11.01 0.47
C VAL A 23 11.24 -11.93 -0.23
N ASP A 24 11.95 -11.41 -1.24
CA ASP A 24 12.77 -12.22 -2.14
C ASP A 24 14.20 -12.43 -1.60
N ILE A 25 14.67 -11.58 -0.69
CA ILE A 25 16.02 -11.73 -0.14
C ILE A 25 15.99 -12.79 0.98
N GLU A 26 16.21 -14.05 0.60
CA GLU A 26 16.71 -15.11 1.50
C GLU A 26 18.14 -14.78 1.93
N VAL A 27 18.31 -13.75 2.76
CA VAL A 27 19.55 -13.56 3.51
C VAL A 27 19.60 -14.63 4.59
N THR A 28 20.65 -15.45 4.61
CA THR A 28 20.86 -16.62 5.49
C THR A 28 20.98 -16.32 7.00
N GLY A 29 20.45 -15.17 7.44
CA GLY A 29 20.27 -14.75 8.83
C GLY A 29 19.04 -13.84 9.05
N PHE A 30 18.15 -13.70 8.06
CA PHE A 30 16.89 -12.94 8.17
C PHE A 30 15.71 -13.91 8.10
N ASP A 31 14.86 -13.86 9.13
CA ASP A 31 13.73 -14.78 9.27
C ASP A 31 12.59 -14.37 8.32
N ILE A 32 12.26 -15.25 7.36
CA ILE A 32 11.15 -15.05 6.40
C ILE A 32 9.81 -14.78 7.10
N ASN A 33 9.64 -15.26 8.34
CA ASN A 33 8.45 -14.98 9.12
C ASN A 33 8.31 -13.49 9.45
N VAL A 34 9.43 -12.80 9.72
CA VAL A 34 9.43 -11.35 10.01
C VAL A 34 9.06 -10.57 8.75
N ALA A 35 9.59 -10.96 7.59
CA ALA A 35 9.18 -10.40 6.31
C ALA A 35 7.67 -10.60 6.08
N GLY A 36 7.17 -11.81 6.27
CA GLY A 36 5.74 -12.13 6.17
C GLY A 36 4.85 -11.27 7.07
N VAL A 37 5.27 -11.01 8.31
CA VAL A 37 4.55 -10.11 9.23
C VAL A 37 4.53 -8.67 8.71
N ILE A 38 5.66 -8.16 8.21
CA ILE A 38 5.74 -6.80 7.63
C ILE A 38 4.81 -6.67 6.41
N LEU A 39 4.78 -7.69 5.54
CA LEU A 39 3.88 -7.73 4.38
C LEU A 39 2.40 -7.76 4.80
N MET A 40 2.07 -8.54 5.83
CA MET A 40 0.71 -8.60 6.37
C MET A 40 0.25 -7.23 6.89
N VAL A 41 1.11 -6.52 7.62
CA VAL A 41 0.82 -5.16 8.13
C VAL A 41 0.65 -4.16 6.98
N MET A 42 1.55 -4.14 5.98
CA MET A 42 1.43 -3.22 4.84
C MET A 42 0.18 -3.49 3.99
N GLY A 43 -0.18 -4.76 3.79
CA GLY A 43 -1.42 -5.13 3.12
C GLY A 43 -2.66 -4.63 3.85
N ILE A 44 -2.69 -4.77 5.19
CA ILE A 44 -3.77 -4.24 6.03
C ILE A 44 -3.86 -2.71 5.92
N VAL A 45 -2.73 -2.00 5.94
CA VAL A 45 -2.69 -0.54 5.80
C VAL A 45 -3.21 -0.11 4.42
N GLY A 46 -2.78 -0.75 3.34
CA GLY A 46 -3.25 -0.45 1.99
C GLY A 46 -4.75 -0.71 1.78
N LEU A 47 -5.26 -1.79 2.38
CA LEU A 47 -6.70 -2.08 2.39
C LEU A 47 -7.48 -1.08 3.23
N ALA A 48 -6.99 -0.73 4.42
CA ALA A 48 -7.62 0.26 5.29
C ALA A 48 -7.70 1.64 4.61
N LEU A 49 -6.63 2.05 3.91
CA LEU A 49 -6.65 3.28 3.11
C LEU A 49 -7.66 3.19 1.96
N SER A 50 -7.70 2.08 1.21
CA SER A 50 -8.69 1.88 0.14
C SER A 50 -10.13 1.97 0.67
N LEU A 51 -10.41 1.35 1.82
CA LEU A 51 -11.71 1.40 2.48
C LEU A 51 -12.06 2.82 2.96
N LEU A 52 -11.11 3.54 3.56
CA LEU A 52 -11.30 4.92 4.04
C LEU A 52 -11.53 5.92 2.88
N PHE A 53 -10.94 5.66 1.72
CA PHE A 53 -11.13 6.48 0.51
C PHE A 53 -12.43 6.15 -0.24
N TRP A 54 -12.98 4.94 -0.11
CA TRP A 54 -14.22 4.50 -0.78
C TRP A 54 -15.47 5.29 -0.32
N GLU A 55 -15.47 5.81 0.91
CA GLU A 55 -16.65 6.47 1.51
C GLU A 55 -16.76 7.98 1.24
N ARG A 56 -15.82 8.57 0.49
CA ARG A 56 -15.77 10.04 0.29
C ARG A 56 -16.66 10.58 -0.82
N LEU A 57 -17.51 9.76 -1.43
CA LEU A 57 -18.50 10.21 -2.42
C LEU A 57 -19.92 10.11 -1.85
N PRO A 58 -20.43 11.16 -1.17
CA PRO A 58 -21.87 11.34 -1.01
C PRO A 58 -22.52 11.52 -2.38
N VAL A 59 -22.96 10.41 -2.98
CA VAL A 59 -23.95 10.36 -4.08
C VAL A 59 -25.33 10.60 -3.46
N SER A 60 -25.56 11.80 -2.94
CA SER A 60 -26.89 12.29 -2.56
C SER A 60 -26.83 13.74 -2.07
N ALA A 61 -26.71 14.69 -3.00
CA ALA A 61 -27.34 16.01 -2.88
C ALA A 61 -27.04 16.84 -4.13
N THR A 62 -27.91 16.77 -5.14
CA THR A 62 -28.66 17.95 -5.64
C THR A 62 -29.79 17.46 -6.56
N ALA A 63 -30.99 17.93 -6.23
CA ALA A 63 -32.20 17.88 -7.04
C ALA A 63 -32.06 18.67 -8.35
#